data_AF-A0AAD9PAC9-F1
#
_entry.id   AF-A0AAD9PAC9-F1
#
_cell.length_a   1.000
_cell.length_b   1.000
_cell.length_c   1.000
_cell.angle_alpha   90.00
_cell.angle_beta   90.00
_cell.angle_gamma   90.00
#
_symmetry.space_group_name_H-M   'P 1'
#
loop_
_entity.id
_entity.type
_entity.pdbx_description
1 polymer ?
#
loop_
_entity_poly.entity_id
_entity_poly.type
_entity_poly.pdbx_seq_one_letter_code
_entity_poly.pdbx_strand_id
1 'polypeptide(L)'
;MLRSSHAGAGGLRPGTLVVAEDSKILVMEMTLSARYKTPRPIITGGVANKAVTVDEVYGFVYWSDAAYYKVRRSRLDGSNKATIYGKLSCVTDQMVWCNLLFKKNTQ
;
A
#
# COMPACT_ATOMS: atom_id res chain seq x y z
N MET A 1 3.98 25.14 -19.65
CA MET A 1 4.28 24.91 -18.22
C MET A 1 2.96 24.79 -17.46
N LEU A 2 2.53 23.59 -17.09
CA LEU A 2 1.35 23.40 -16.24
C LEU A 2 1.81 22.73 -14.94
N ARG A 3 1.89 23.52 -13.88
CA ARG A 3 2.00 23.01 -12.51
C ARG A 3 0.59 22.64 -12.08
N SER A 4 0.23 21.36 -12.08
CA SER A 4 -0.99 20.90 -11.41
C SER A 4 -0.67 20.61 -9.94
N SER A 5 -0.84 21.62 -9.10
CA SER A 5 -0.93 21.47 -7.65
C SER A 5 -2.24 20.77 -7.28
N HIS A 6 -2.21 19.45 -7.12
CA HIS A 6 -3.23 18.71 -6.37
C HIS A 6 -2.65 18.33 -5.02
N ALA A 7 -2.61 19.31 -4.12
CA ALA A 7 -2.40 19.09 -2.70
C ALA A 7 -3.79 19.06 -2.03
N GLY A 8 -4.29 17.86 -1.78
CA GLY A 8 -5.54 17.63 -1.03
C GLY A 8 -6.06 16.22 -1.24
N ALA A 9 -6.07 15.41 -0.17
CA ALA A 9 -6.58 14.04 -0.05
C ALA A 9 -5.69 12.89 -0.59
N GLY A 10 -4.75 12.43 0.26
CA GLY A 10 -4.50 11.00 0.56
C GLY A 10 -4.08 10.01 -0.53
N GLY A 11 -3.91 10.40 -1.79
CA GLY A 11 -3.50 9.51 -2.88
C GLY A 11 -1.99 9.20 -2.88
N LEU A 12 -1.62 8.03 -3.40
CA LEU A 12 -0.21 7.71 -3.68
C LEU A 12 0.36 8.71 -4.69
N ARG A 13 1.57 9.20 -4.41
CA ARG A 13 2.28 10.06 -5.37
C ARG A 13 2.94 9.19 -6.45
N PRO A 14 3.07 9.67 -7.70
CA PRO A 14 3.90 9.00 -8.70
C PRO A 14 5.30 8.75 -8.14
N GLY A 15 5.82 7.53 -8.34
CA GLY A 15 7.10 7.10 -7.76
C GLY A 15 7.01 6.63 -6.30
N THR A 16 5.82 6.29 -5.77
CA THR A 16 5.73 5.68 -4.45
C THR A 16 5.94 4.17 -4.52
N LEU A 17 6.86 3.64 -3.73
CA LEU A 17 7.05 2.21 -3.50
C LEU A 17 6.48 1.83 -2.13
N VAL A 18 5.69 0.76 -2.07
CA VAL A 18 5.18 0.18 -0.82
C VAL A 18 5.80 -1.19 -0.62
N VAL A 19 6.40 -1.42 0.55
CA VAL A 19 7.17 -2.63 0.84
C VAL A 19 6.65 -3.28 2.11
N ALA A 20 6.43 -4.60 2.04
CA ALA A 20 6.20 -5.43 3.21
C ALA A 20 7.55 -5.82 3.82
N GLU A 21 7.77 -5.42 5.05
CA GLU A 21 8.80 -5.99 5.93
C GLU A 21 8.13 -6.90 6.95
N ASP A 22 8.92 -7.76 7.58
CA ASP A 22 8.44 -8.76 8.53
C ASP A 22 7.53 -8.16 9.62
N SER A 23 7.88 -6.99 10.15
CA SER A 23 7.13 -6.30 11.21
C SER A 23 6.49 -4.97 10.81
N LYS A 24 6.73 -4.50 9.59
CA LYS A 24 6.31 -3.17 9.14
C LYS A 24 5.79 -3.20 7.72
N ILE A 25 4.89 -2.26 7.42
CA ILE A 25 4.65 -1.86 6.03
C ILE A 25 5.27 -0.48 5.87
N LEU A 26 6.16 -0.34 4.89
CA LEU A 26 6.89 0.88 4.60
C LEU A 26 6.38 1.53 3.32
N VAL A 27 6.42 2.86 3.31
CA VAL A 27 6.22 3.68 2.12
C VAL A 27 7.50 4.44 1.83
N MET A 28 7.97 4.37 0.59
CA MET A 28 9.17 5.05 0.11
C MET A 28 8.81 5.91 -1.10
N GLU A 29 9.23 7.18 -1.09
CA GLU A 29 9.14 8.03 -2.28
C GLU A 29 10.44 7.88 -3.10
N MET A 30 10.31 7.33 -4.31
CA MET A 30 11.37 7.26 -5.30
C MET A 30 11.37 8.56 -6.11
N THR A 31 12.44 9.35 -5.98
CA THR A 31 12.67 10.51 -6.86
C THR A 31 13.69 10.12 -7.93
N LEU A 32 13.44 10.53 -9.18
CA LEU A 32 14.34 10.29 -10.33
C LEU A 32 15.77 10.81 -10.12
N SER A 33 15.98 11.73 -9.18
CA SER A 33 17.30 12.32 -8.84
C SER A 33 18.13 11.52 -7.83
N ALA A 34 17.86 10.22 -7.68
CA ALA A 34 18.70 9.25 -6.95
C ALA A 34 18.94 9.49 -5.45
N ARG A 35 18.13 10.32 -4.77
CA ARG A 35 18.01 10.27 -3.31
C ARG A 35 16.72 9.58 -2.93
N TYR A 36 16.83 8.34 -2.45
CA TYR A 36 15.75 7.70 -1.72
C TYR A 36 15.46 8.55 -0.47
N LYS A 37 14.21 8.97 -0.28
CA LYS A 37 13.81 9.54 1.01
C LYS A 37 13.79 8.43 2.06
N THR A 38 13.99 8.81 3.32
CA THR A 38 13.92 7.86 4.43
C THR A 38 12.61 7.08 4.38
N PRO A 39 12.64 5.74 4.44
CA PRO A 39 11.43 4.94 4.45
C PRO A 39 10.53 5.32 5.62
N ARG A 40 9.24 5.53 5.35
CA ARG A 40 8.26 5.89 6.37
C ARG A 40 7.43 4.65 6.74
N PRO A 41 7.46 4.17 7.98
CA PRO A 41 6.55 3.13 8.41
C PRO A 41 5.12 3.66 8.48
N ILE A 42 4.18 2.93 7.87
CA ILE A 42 2.74 3.19 7.95
C ILE A 42 2.04 2.19 8.85
N ILE A 43 2.60 0.99 8.97
CA ILE A 43 2.19 -0.05 9.90
C ILE A 43 3.41 -0.48 10.68
N THR A 44 3.26 -0.61 12.00
CA THR A 44 4.25 -1.12 12.94
C THR A 44 3.62 -2.24 13.77
N GLY A 45 4.45 -3.12 14.32
CA GLY A 45 3.99 -4.23 15.17
C GLY A 45 3.25 -5.33 14.40
N GLY A 46 3.46 -5.42 13.09
CA GLY A 46 3.09 -6.61 12.32
C GLY A 46 3.97 -7.79 12.73
N VAL A 47 3.52 -9.01 12.42
CA VAL A 47 4.31 -10.21 12.63
C VAL A 47 4.19 -11.05 11.35
N ALA A 48 5.32 -11.23 10.66
CA ALA A 48 5.41 -11.96 9.41
C ALA A 48 4.49 -11.44 8.28
N ASN A 49 4.59 -10.15 7.94
CA ASN A 49 3.95 -9.66 6.71
C ASN A 49 4.69 -10.22 5.48
N LYS A 50 3.97 -10.78 4.51
CA LYS A 50 4.59 -11.47 3.34
C LYS A 50 4.41 -10.73 2.02
N ALA A 51 3.22 -10.21 1.79
CA ALA A 51 2.88 -9.52 0.56
C ALA A 51 2.09 -8.25 0.87
N VAL A 52 2.21 -7.26 0.00
CA VAL A 52 1.49 -5.99 0.08
C VAL A 52 1.04 -5.56 -1.30
N THR A 53 -0.14 -4.97 -1.37
CA THR A 53 -0.66 -4.34 -2.58
C THR A 53 -1.45 -3.08 -2.21
N VAL A 54 -1.72 -2.21 -3.17
CA VAL A 54 -2.37 -0.91 -2.92
C VAL A 54 -3.53 -0.70 -3.89
N ASP A 55 -4.65 -0.26 -3.35
CA ASP A 55 -5.76 0.32 -4.06
C ASP A 55 -5.59 1.84 -4.06
N GLU A 56 -5.04 2.36 -5.15
CA GLU A 56 -4.80 3.79 -5.33
C GLU A 56 -6.08 4.62 -5.47
N VAL A 57 -7.19 4.01 -5.90
CA VAL A 57 -8.47 4.70 -6.12
C VAL A 57 -9.09 5.09 -4.78
N TYR A 58 -9.07 4.16 -3.83
CA TYR A 58 -9.65 4.37 -2.51
C TYR A 58 -8.61 4.65 -1.41
N GLY A 59 -7.32 4.57 -1.74
CA GLY A 59 -6.21 4.89 -0.84
C GLY A 59 -5.99 3.84 0.26
N PHE A 60 -6.26 2.57 -0.05
CA PHE A 60 -6.06 1.45 0.89
C PHE A 60 -4.82 0.64 0.55
N VAL A 61 -4.07 0.28 1.58
CA VAL A 61 -3.01 -0.72 1.52
C VAL A 61 -3.56 -2.01 2.08
N TYR A 62 -3.29 -3.12 1.39
CA TYR A 62 -3.65 -4.46 1.82
C TYR A 62 -2.39 -5.28 2.01
N TRP A 63 -2.33 -6.08 3.06
CA TRP A 63 -1.19 -6.98 3.29
C TRP A 63 -1.63 -8.32 3.86
N SER A 64 -0.81 -9.32 3.60
CA SER A 64 -0.93 -10.65 4.19
C SER A 64 -0.14 -10.70 5.49
N ASP A 65 -0.75 -11.25 6.53
CA ASP A 65 -0.16 -11.48 7.84
C ASP A 65 -0.08 -12.98 8.10
N ALA A 66 1.14 -13.52 8.11
CA ALA A 66 1.38 -14.95 8.21
C ALA A 66 1.34 -15.50 9.63
N ALA A 67 1.64 -14.68 10.63
CA ALA A 67 1.53 -15.12 12.01
C ALA A 67 0.07 -15.37 12.40
N TYR A 68 -0.86 -14.59 11.84
CA TYR A 68 -2.27 -14.67 12.20
C TYR A 68 -3.18 -15.22 11.10
N TYR A 69 -2.61 -15.63 9.95
CA TYR A 69 -3.35 -16.15 8.80
C TYR A 69 -4.48 -15.22 8.32
N LYS A 70 -4.16 -13.94 8.20
CA LYS A 70 -5.13 -12.86 7.90
C LYS A 70 -4.73 -12.05 6.68
N VAL A 71 -5.73 -11.54 5.97
CA VAL A 71 -5.59 -10.37 5.10
C VAL A 71 -6.05 -9.15 5.87
N ARG A 72 -5.20 -8.13 5.91
CA ARG A 72 -5.44 -6.88 6.62
C ARG A 72 -5.42 -5.71 5.66
N ARG A 73 -6.04 -4.61 6.06
CA ARG A 73 -5.97 -3.33 5.34
C ARG A 73 -5.80 -2.15 6.28
N SER A 74 -5.35 -1.02 5.71
CA SER A 74 -5.38 0.30 6.34
C SER A 74 -5.35 1.38 5.27
N ARG A 75 -5.57 2.64 5.64
CA ARG A 75 -5.19 3.80 4.82
C ARG A 75 -3.66 3.95 4.78
N LEU A 76 -3.15 4.75 3.83
CA LEU A 76 -1.72 5.08 3.67
C LEU A 76 -1.10 5.90 4.82
N ASP A 77 -1.94 6.48 5.67
CA ASP A 77 -1.53 7.12 6.92
C ASP A 77 -1.50 6.15 8.11
N GLY A 78 -1.86 4.87 7.89
CA GLY A 78 -1.93 3.83 8.92
C GLY A 78 -3.26 3.78 9.68
N SER A 79 -4.21 4.68 9.40
CA SER A 79 -5.55 4.67 10.01
C SER A 79 -6.48 3.63 9.38
N ASN A 80 -7.68 3.44 9.97
CA ASN A 80 -8.70 2.51 9.47
C ASN A 80 -8.18 1.07 9.29
N LYS A 81 -7.43 0.57 10.28
CA LYS A 81 -6.91 -0.80 10.28
C LYS A 81 -8.07 -1.78 10.45
N ALA A 82 -8.14 -2.78 9.59
CA ALA A 82 -9.14 -3.84 9.69
C ALA A 82 -8.60 -5.19 9.21
N THR A 83 -9.15 -6.27 9.78
CA THR A 83 -9.03 -7.61 9.18
C THR A 83 -10.14 -7.74 8.13
N ILE A 84 -9.75 -8.07 6.91
CA ILE A 84 -10.69 -8.27 5.79
C ILE A 84 -11.05 -9.74 5.65
N TYR A 85 -10.08 -10.60 5.89
CA TYR A 85 -10.28 -12.04 5.88
C TYR A 85 -9.35 -12.70 6.91
N GLY A 86 -9.82 -13.74 7.60
CA GLY A 86 -9.07 -14.33 8.71
C GLY A 86 -9.22 -15.83 8.86
N LYS A 87 -9.55 -16.53 7.76
CA LYS A 87 -9.67 -17.98 7.72
C LYS A 87 -8.75 -18.57 6.64
N LEU A 88 -7.54 -18.02 6.51
CA LEU A 88 -6.56 -18.58 5.60
C LEU A 88 -5.89 -19.79 6.26
N SER A 89 -5.60 -20.83 5.48
CA SER A 89 -4.80 -21.98 5.92
C SER A 89 -3.29 -21.72 5.76
N CYS A 90 -2.93 -20.85 4.83
CA CYS A 90 -1.61 -20.25 4.64
C CYS A 90 -1.79 -18.90 3.93
N VAL A 91 -0.84 -17.99 4.09
CA VAL A 91 -0.82 -16.74 3.30
C VAL A 91 0.18 -16.84 2.18
N THR A 92 -0.17 -16.22 1.07
CA THR A 92 0.61 -16.19 -0.16
C THR A 92 1.70 -15.13 -0.08
N ASP A 93 2.82 -15.39 -0.77
CA ASP A 93 3.91 -14.43 -0.97
C ASP A 93 3.60 -13.38 -2.05
N GLN A 94 2.40 -13.44 -2.65
CA GLN A 94 1.95 -12.52 -3.68
C GLN A 94 0.52 -12.06 -3.39
N MET A 95 0.28 -10.75 -3.55
CA MET A 95 -1.04 -10.14 -3.52
C MET A 95 -1.18 -9.26 -4.75
N VAL A 96 -2.29 -9.43 -5.47
CA VAL A 96 -2.60 -8.66 -6.67
C VAL A 96 -3.86 -7.86 -6.40
N TRP A 97 -3.76 -6.54 -6.50
CA TRP A 97 -4.91 -5.67 -6.64
C TRP A 97 -5.15 -5.43 -8.12
N CYS A 98 -6.27 -5.92 -8.64
CA CYS A 98 -6.67 -5.62 -10.01
C CYS A 98 -7.56 -4.38 -10.00
N ASN A 99 -7.05 -3.27 -10.54
CA ASN A 99 -7.88 -2.11 -10.80
C ASN A 99 -8.58 -2.29 -12.15
N LEU A 100 -9.85 -2.67 -12.13
CA LEU A 100 -10.68 -2.85 -13.33
C LEU A 100 -11.30 -1.53 -13.85
N LEU A 101 -10.99 -0.39 -13.23
CA LEU A 101 -11.62 0.88 -13.58
C LEU A 101 -10.86 1.64 -14.69
N PHE A 102 -11.31 1.32 -15.91
CA PHE A 102 -11.53 2.17 -17.08
C PHE A 102 -10.40 3.09 -17.59
N LYS A 103 -10.03 2.84 -18.86
CA LYS A 103 -9.73 3.90 -19.83
C LYS A 103 -10.65 5.08 -19.56
N LYS A 104 -10.15 6.16 -18.94
CA LYS A 104 -10.82 7.44 -19.09
C LYS A 104 -10.69 7.79 -20.57
N ASN A 105 -11.80 7.60 -21.28
CA ASN A 105 -12.00 8.12 -22.63
C ASN A 105 -11.58 9.58 -22.62
N THR A 106 -10.49 9.86 -23.30
CA THR A 106 -10.18 11.19 -23.82
C THR A 106 -11.25 11.54 -24.83
N GLN A 107 -12.09 12.51 -24.50
CA GLN A 107 -12.57 13.49 -25.48
C GLN A 107 -11.93 14.82 -25.13
#